data_AF-A0A9W6PXZ6-F1
#
_entry.id   AF-A0A9W6PXZ6-F1
#
_cell.length_a   1.000
_cell.length_b   1.000
_cell.length_c   1.000
_cell.angle_alpha   90.00
_cell.angle_beta   90.00
_cell.angle_gamma   90.00
#
_symmetry.space_group_name_H-M   'P 1'
#
loop_
_entity.id
_entity.type
_entity.pdbx_description
1 polymer ?
#
loop_
_entity_poly.entity_id
_entity_poly.type
_entity_poly.pdbx_seq_one_letter_code
_entity_poly.pdbx_strand_id
1 'polypeptide(L)'
;MSYSVETRQRLERDAKEIIARYPKPRSALLPLLHLVQSEDGYISQDGIEFCAEQLGITPAQVTGVATFYTMYKRRPVGEYHVGVCINTLCAVMGGDQIWEELSEHLGVGHDEATEDGKVSLERIECNAACDFAPVMTVNWEFFDNMTPEKAKKLVDDLRAGKEVRPTRGPDKLCTWKEASRILAGFPDGRAHEGVQAGPESLRGLEVAKRNGWTAPPADGDGEGPAESGSQEGGDQ
;
A
#
# COMPACT_ATOMS: atom_id res chain seq x y z
N MET A 1 -28.10 -3.49 -2.78
CA MET A 1 -28.01 -2.16 -2.14
C MET A 1 -28.51 -2.18 -0.69
N SER A 2 -27.65 -2.58 0.24
CA SER A 2 -27.90 -2.55 1.69
C SER A 2 -27.31 -1.32 2.41
N TYR A 3 -26.50 -0.50 1.73
CA TYR A 3 -25.93 0.71 2.34
C TYR A 3 -27.03 1.64 2.88
N SER A 4 -26.79 2.18 4.08
CA SER A 4 -27.62 3.24 4.62
C SER A 4 -27.63 4.46 3.66
N VAL A 5 -28.70 5.25 3.71
CA VAL A 5 -28.82 6.47 2.88
C VAL A 5 -27.62 7.40 3.11
N GLU A 6 -27.18 7.54 4.37
CA GLU A 6 -26.04 8.38 4.74
C GLU A 6 -24.71 7.83 4.17
N THR A 7 -24.45 6.54 4.36
CA THR A 7 -23.25 5.87 3.81
C THR A 7 -23.20 6.03 2.30
N ARG A 8 -24.31 5.78 1.62
CA ARG A 8 -24.40 5.89 0.17
C ARG A 8 -24.13 7.31 -0.30
N GLN A 9 -24.72 8.32 0.34
CA GLN A 9 -24.48 9.73 -0.02
C GLN A 9 -23.01 10.14 0.14
N ARG A 10 -22.35 9.69 1.22
CA ARG A 10 -20.91 9.92 1.42
C ARG A 10 -20.08 9.28 0.30
N LEU A 11 -20.34 8.01 0.00
CA LEU A 11 -19.64 7.28 -1.06
C LEU A 11 -19.88 7.90 -2.44
N GLU A 12 -21.10 8.31 -2.78
CA GLU A 12 -21.41 8.97 -4.06
C GLU A 12 -20.69 10.31 -4.23
N ARG A 13 -20.55 11.08 -3.15
CA ARG A 13 -19.78 12.33 -3.17
C ARG A 13 -18.31 12.06 -3.45
N ASP A 14 -17.71 11.15 -2.68
CA ASP A 14 -16.29 10.80 -2.80
C ASP A 14 -16.01 10.14 -4.18
N ALA A 15 -16.92 9.30 -4.68
CA ALA A 15 -16.83 8.68 -6.00
C ALA A 15 -16.84 9.69 -7.14
N LYS A 16 -17.68 10.75 -7.06
CA LYS A 16 -17.69 11.83 -8.06
C LYS A 16 -16.34 12.53 -8.15
N GLU A 17 -15.68 12.78 -7.01
CA GLU A 17 -14.35 13.37 -6.99
C GLU A 17 -13.32 12.46 -7.66
N ILE A 18 -13.33 11.16 -7.37
CA ILE A 18 -12.43 10.18 -7.99
C ILE A 18 -12.67 10.13 -9.51
N ILE A 19 -13.93 10.00 -9.94
CA ILE A 19 -14.29 9.89 -11.36
C ILE A 19 -13.85 11.12 -12.15
N ALA A 20 -13.96 12.32 -11.56
CA ALA A 20 -13.55 13.58 -12.18
C ALA A 20 -12.04 13.66 -12.50
N ARG A 21 -11.21 12.82 -11.89
CA ARG A 21 -9.76 12.76 -12.16
C ARG A 21 -9.43 12.08 -13.49
N TYR A 22 -10.40 11.43 -14.14
CA TYR A 22 -10.17 10.64 -15.34
C TYR A 22 -10.99 11.15 -16.53
N PRO A 23 -10.42 11.17 -17.75
CA PRO A 23 -11.17 11.51 -18.96
C PRO A 23 -12.22 10.45 -19.33
N LYS A 24 -12.03 9.21 -18.88
CA LYS A 24 -12.97 8.10 -19.06
C LYS A 24 -13.41 7.59 -17.69
N PRO A 25 -14.70 7.62 -17.34
CA PRO A 25 -15.18 7.22 -16.01
C PRO A 25 -14.72 5.81 -15.61
N ARG A 26 -14.74 4.85 -16.54
CA ARG A 26 -14.30 3.46 -16.30
C ARG A 26 -12.88 3.36 -15.72
N SER A 27 -11.99 4.32 -15.99
CA SER A 27 -10.62 4.33 -15.45
C SER A 27 -10.56 4.56 -13.93
N ALA A 28 -11.64 5.06 -13.33
CA ALA A 28 -11.76 5.25 -11.89
C ALA A 28 -12.08 3.96 -11.11
N LEU A 29 -12.24 2.81 -11.77
CA LEU A 29 -12.65 1.56 -11.10
C LEU A 29 -11.67 1.14 -10.00
N LEU A 30 -10.36 1.28 -10.23
CA LEU A 30 -9.35 0.87 -9.24
C LEU A 30 -9.47 1.70 -7.93
N PRO A 31 -9.38 3.05 -7.97
CA PRO A 31 -9.56 3.84 -6.75
C PRO A 31 -10.96 3.73 -6.15
N LEU A 32 -12.02 3.47 -6.93
CA LEU A 32 -13.36 3.22 -6.39
C LEU A 32 -13.44 1.92 -5.60
N LEU A 33 -12.74 0.86 -6.02
CA LEU A 33 -12.64 -0.38 -5.24
C LEU A 33 -11.92 -0.13 -3.90
N HIS A 34 -10.88 0.71 -3.88
CA HIS A 34 -10.26 1.15 -2.62
C HIS A 34 -11.21 2.00 -1.77
N LEU A 35 -12.05 2.87 -2.37
CA LEU A 35 -13.06 3.65 -1.65
C LEU A 35 -14.08 2.72 -0.95
N VAL A 36 -14.61 1.74 -1.67
CA VAL A 36 -15.49 0.71 -1.08
C VAL A 36 -14.79 -0.05 0.04
N GLN A 37 -13.55 -0.50 -0.20
CA GLN A 37 -12.76 -1.20 0.81
C GLN A 37 -12.50 -0.34 2.06
N SER A 38 -12.42 0.99 1.91
CA SER A 38 -12.30 1.90 3.06
C SER A 38 -13.56 1.98 3.92
N GLU A 39 -14.74 1.75 3.33
CA GLU A 39 -16.01 1.71 4.06
C GLU A 39 -16.20 0.34 4.70
N ASP A 40 -16.04 -0.73 3.93
CA ASP A 40 -16.46 -2.08 4.30
C ASP A 40 -15.32 -2.90 4.93
N GLY A 41 -14.07 -2.53 4.67
CA GLY A 41 -12.87 -3.30 5.02
C GLY A 41 -12.50 -4.37 3.98
N TYR A 42 -13.37 -4.60 2.99
CA TYR A 42 -13.19 -5.57 1.90
C TYR A 42 -14.13 -5.19 0.74
N ILE A 43 -14.01 -5.84 -0.41
CA ILE A 43 -14.91 -5.67 -1.55
C ILE A 43 -16.19 -6.49 -1.31
N SER A 44 -17.20 -5.83 -0.75
CA SER A 44 -18.52 -6.41 -0.52
C SER A 44 -19.35 -6.49 -1.80
N GLN A 45 -20.44 -7.26 -1.77
CA GLN A 45 -21.39 -7.32 -2.88
C GLN A 45 -22.05 -5.96 -3.14
N ASP A 46 -22.40 -5.21 -2.09
CA ASP A 46 -22.95 -3.87 -2.22
C ASP A 46 -21.93 -2.89 -2.81
N GLY A 47 -20.66 -3.06 -2.46
CA GLY A 47 -19.56 -2.31 -3.05
C GLY A 47 -19.37 -2.58 -4.55
N ILE A 48 -19.52 -3.83 -4.97
CA ILE A 48 -19.50 -4.21 -6.39
C ILE A 48 -20.65 -3.55 -7.15
N GLU A 49 -21.87 -3.63 -6.61
CA GLU A 49 -23.07 -2.99 -7.18
C GLU A 49 -22.90 -1.47 -7.27
N PHE A 50 -22.40 -0.86 -6.20
CA PHE A 50 -22.12 0.58 -6.15
C PHE A 50 -21.14 1.01 -7.24
N CYS A 51 -19.99 0.35 -7.36
CA CYS A 51 -19.00 0.67 -8.40
C CYS A 51 -19.55 0.48 -9.82
N ALA A 52 -20.36 -0.56 -10.03
CA ALA A 52 -21.00 -0.82 -11.32
C ALA A 52 -21.96 0.33 -11.70
N GLU A 53 -22.78 0.78 -10.75
CA GLU A 53 -23.70 1.90 -10.93
C GLU A 53 -22.98 3.22 -11.20
N GLN A 54 -21.96 3.57 -10.40
CA GLN A 54 -21.23 4.83 -10.56
C GLN A 54 -20.53 4.95 -11.92
N LEU A 55 -20.13 3.82 -12.50
CA LEU A 55 -19.37 3.78 -13.74
C LEU A 55 -20.18 3.39 -14.98
N GLY A 56 -21.44 2.97 -14.81
CA GLY A 56 -22.27 2.46 -15.90
C GLY A 56 -21.71 1.18 -16.53
N ILE A 57 -21.10 0.31 -15.72
CA ILE A 57 -20.55 -0.99 -16.15
C ILE A 57 -21.27 -2.14 -15.46
N THR A 58 -20.99 -3.39 -15.85
CA THR A 58 -21.66 -4.54 -15.21
C THR A 58 -20.96 -4.95 -13.91
N PRO A 59 -21.70 -5.50 -12.92
CA PRO A 59 -21.10 -6.11 -11.73
C PRO A 59 -20.04 -7.17 -12.07
N ALA A 60 -20.24 -7.95 -13.13
CA ALA A 60 -19.27 -8.95 -13.59
C ALA A 60 -17.93 -8.32 -14.02
N GLN A 61 -17.94 -7.14 -14.65
CA GLN A 61 -16.72 -6.42 -15.00
C GLN A 61 -15.98 -5.91 -13.75
N VAL A 62 -16.72 -5.44 -12.74
CA VAL A 62 -16.15 -5.03 -11.45
C VAL A 62 -15.53 -6.23 -10.73
N THR A 63 -16.26 -7.34 -10.62
CA THR A 63 -15.77 -8.59 -10.02
C THR A 63 -14.52 -9.08 -10.70
N GLY A 64 -14.46 -9.06 -12.04
CA GLY A 64 -13.27 -9.47 -12.78
C GLY A 64 -12.01 -8.69 -12.38
N VAL A 65 -12.14 -7.37 -12.20
CA VAL A 65 -11.02 -6.51 -11.75
C VAL A 65 -10.69 -6.76 -10.28
N ALA A 66 -11.70 -6.85 -9.41
CA ALA A 66 -11.51 -7.12 -7.98
C ALA A 66 -10.88 -8.49 -7.71
N THR A 67 -11.04 -9.47 -8.60
CA THR A 67 -10.39 -10.79 -8.50
C THR A 67 -9.00 -10.83 -9.11
N PHE A 68 -8.68 -9.88 -10.00
CA PHE A 68 -7.40 -9.86 -10.71
C PHE A 68 -6.29 -9.26 -9.87
N TYR A 69 -6.57 -8.15 -9.17
CA TYR A 69 -5.58 -7.49 -8.31
C TYR A 69 -5.68 -7.97 -6.87
N THR A 70 -4.56 -8.44 -6.30
CA THR A 70 -4.47 -9.00 -4.94
C THR A 70 -4.73 -7.97 -3.84
N MET A 71 -4.55 -6.67 -4.13
CA MET A 71 -4.80 -5.56 -3.19
C MET A 71 -6.27 -5.38 -2.80
N TYR A 72 -7.19 -5.98 -3.56
CA TYR A 72 -8.61 -5.95 -3.27
C TYR A 72 -9.03 -7.21 -2.51
N LYS A 73 -9.24 -7.06 -1.21
CA LYS A 73 -9.60 -8.18 -0.35
C LYS A 73 -11.08 -8.48 -0.51
N ARG A 74 -11.41 -9.74 -0.78
CA ARG A 74 -12.80 -10.19 -1.03
C ARG A 74 -13.43 -10.88 0.17
N ARG A 75 -12.70 -10.93 1.29
CA ARG A 75 -13.14 -11.45 2.59
C ARG A 75 -12.87 -10.36 3.65
N PRO A 76 -13.62 -10.34 4.76
CA PRO A 76 -13.35 -9.42 5.86
C PRO A 76 -11.87 -9.46 6.29
N VAL A 77 -11.28 -8.29 6.42
CA VAL A 77 -9.89 -8.09 6.85
C VAL A 77 -9.92 -7.50 8.24
N GLY A 78 -8.96 -7.89 9.07
CA GLY A 78 -8.77 -7.28 10.38
C GLY A 78 -8.39 -5.81 10.30
N GLU A 79 -8.32 -5.15 11.45
CA GLU A 79 -7.87 -3.75 11.56
C GLU A 79 -6.47 -3.53 10.96
N TYR A 80 -5.61 -4.54 11.05
CA TYR A 80 -4.25 -4.57 10.53
C TYR A 80 -4.05 -5.74 9.58
N HIS A 81 -3.82 -5.43 8.32
CA HIS A 81 -3.38 -6.37 7.31
C HIS A 81 -1.85 -6.50 7.36
N VAL A 82 -1.37 -7.64 7.85
CA VAL A 82 0.05 -7.95 8.05
C VAL A 82 0.53 -8.85 6.92
N GLY A 83 1.40 -8.32 6.07
CA GLY A 83 2.00 -9.08 4.97
C GLY A 83 3.46 -9.44 5.24
N VAL A 84 3.83 -10.70 5.01
CA VAL A 84 5.23 -11.19 5.13
C VAL A 84 5.80 -11.47 3.75
N CYS A 85 6.88 -10.77 3.36
CA CYS A 85 7.53 -11.00 2.08
C CYS A 85 8.27 -12.34 2.11
N ILE A 86 7.87 -13.24 1.22
CA ILE A 86 8.47 -14.58 1.06
C ILE A 86 9.21 -14.73 -0.28
N ASN A 87 9.42 -13.64 -1.01
CA ASN A 87 10.14 -13.69 -2.27
C ASN A 87 11.65 -13.91 -2.02
N THR A 88 12.40 -14.30 -3.05
CA THR A 88 13.72 -14.94 -2.98
C THR A 88 14.67 -14.34 -1.93
N LEU A 89 14.90 -13.03 -1.93
CA LEU A 89 15.85 -12.44 -0.99
C LEU A 89 15.32 -12.47 0.45
N CYS A 90 14.04 -12.12 0.67
CA CYS A 90 13.46 -12.19 2.00
C CYS A 90 13.41 -13.63 2.50
N ALA A 91 13.04 -14.60 1.66
CA ALA A 91 13.07 -16.03 2.00
C ALA A 91 14.46 -16.46 2.49
N VAL A 92 15.52 -16.15 1.74
CA VAL A 92 16.92 -16.46 2.14
C VAL A 92 17.30 -15.79 3.46
N MET A 93 16.80 -14.59 3.72
CA MET A 93 17.11 -13.82 4.93
C MET A 93 16.23 -14.19 6.15
N GLY A 94 15.27 -15.12 6.00
CA GLY A 94 14.41 -15.59 7.11
C GLY A 94 12.91 -15.23 6.98
N GLY A 95 12.46 -14.74 5.83
CA GLY A 95 11.05 -14.40 5.57
C GLY A 95 10.11 -15.61 5.65
N ASP A 96 10.53 -16.79 5.17
CA ASP A 96 9.75 -18.03 5.31
C ASP A 96 9.63 -18.45 6.77
N GLN A 97 10.71 -18.32 7.55
CA GLN A 97 10.69 -18.59 8.99
C GLN A 97 9.74 -17.63 9.73
N ILE A 98 9.78 -16.33 9.40
CA ILE A 98 8.86 -15.34 9.97
C ILE A 98 7.40 -15.73 9.66
N TRP A 99 7.12 -16.14 8.41
CA TRP A 99 5.80 -16.59 8.01
C TRP A 99 5.31 -17.78 8.82
N GLU A 100 6.12 -18.85 8.89
CA GLU A 100 5.77 -20.09 9.60
C GLU A 100 5.47 -19.81 11.08
N GLU A 101 6.38 -19.10 11.75
CA GLU A 101 6.25 -18.82 13.17
C GLU A 101 5.10 -17.85 13.50
N LEU A 102 4.78 -16.90 12.62
CA LEU A 102 3.62 -16.02 12.80
C LEU A 102 2.30 -16.75 12.55
N SER A 103 2.24 -17.58 11.51
CA SER A 103 1.05 -18.36 11.19
C SER A 103 0.70 -19.30 12.34
N GLU A 104 1.71 -19.96 12.93
CA GLU A 104 1.53 -20.78 14.14
C GLU A 104 1.12 -19.96 15.36
N HIS A 105 1.80 -18.83 15.62
CA HIS A 105 1.53 -17.98 16.79
C HIS A 105 0.13 -17.37 16.77
N LEU A 106 -0.35 -16.96 15.60
CA LEU A 106 -1.68 -16.37 15.42
C LEU A 106 -2.78 -17.42 15.19
N GLY A 107 -2.41 -18.64 14.80
CA GLY A 107 -3.37 -19.70 14.45
C GLY A 107 -4.15 -19.43 13.16
N VAL A 108 -3.59 -18.64 12.24
CA VAL A 108 -4.24 -18.24 10.97
C VAL A 108 -3.33 -18.47 9.78
N GLY A 109 -3.92 -18.82 8.64
CA GLY A 109 -3.22 -19.00 7.37
C GLY A 109 -3.18 -17.75 6.49
N HIS A 110 -2.86 -17.96 5.21
CA HIS A 110 -2.84 -16.91 4.19
C HIS A 110 -4.25 -16.37 3.91
N ASP A 111 -4.38 -15.04 3.94
CA ASP A 111 -5.63 -14.30 3.76
C ASP A 111 -6.71 -14.68 4.81
N GLU A 112 -6.28 -15.02 6.03
CA GLU A 112 -7.15 -15.28 7.17
C GLU A 112 -6.98 -14.22 8.26
N ALA A 113 -8.03 -14.01 9.04
CA ALA A 113 -8.06 -13.05 10.14
C ALA A 113 -8.15 -13.76 11.48
N THR A 114 -7.52 -13.17 12.50
CA THR A 114 -7.66 -13.61 13.89
C THR A 114 -9.11 -13.44 14.36
N GLU A 115 -9.55 -14.28 15.31
CA GLU A 115 -10.94 -14.25 15.83
C GLU A 115 -11.34 -12.90 16.45
N ASP A 116 -10.36 -12.16 16.99
CA ASP A 116 -10.55 -10.82 17.55
C ASP A 116 -10.70 -9.72 16.49
N GLY A 117 -10.56 -10.06 15.20
CA GLY A 117 -10.66 -9.11 14.08
C GLY A 117 -9.54 -8.08 14.03
N LYS A 118 -8.44 -8.27 14.76
CA LYS A 118 -7.35 -7.30 14.80
C LYS A 118 -6.34 -7.49 13.67
N VAL A 119 -5.94 -8.72 13.38
CA VAL A 119 -4.87 -9.00 12.42
C VAL A 119 -5.37 -9.93 11.33
N SER A 120 -5.07 -9.60 10.08
CA SER A 120 -5.11 -10.53 8.95
C SER A 120 -3.70 -10.81 8.47
N LEU A 121 -3.39 -12.06 8.16
CA LEU A 121 -2.04 -12.47 7.77
C LEU A 121 -1.98 -12.85 6.28
N GLU A 122 -1.04 -12.29 5.54
CA GLU A 122 -0.84 -12.58 4.11
C GLU A 122 0.61 -12.95 3.81
N ARG A 123 0.78 -14.03 3.03
CA ARG A 123 2.03 -14.30 2.29
C ARG A 123 2.08 -13.36 1.09
N ILE A 124 2.96 -12.37 1.13
CA ILE A 124 3.10 -11.41 0.03
C ILE A 124 4.36 -11.69 -0.79
N GLU A 125 4.30 -11.29 -2.05
CA GLU A 125 5.43 -11.31 -2.96
C GLU A 125 6.34 -10.09 -2.77
N CYS A 126 7.26 -9.87 -3.71
CA CYS A 126 8.23 -8.77 -3.64
C CYS A 126 7.56 -7.38 -3.50
N ASN A 127 7.97 -6.63 -2.49
CA ASN A 127 7.56 -5.23 -2.25
C ASN A 127 8.67 -4.22 -2.61
N ALA A 128 9.68 -4.64 -3.37
CA ALA A 128 10.79 -3.81 -3.84
C ALA A 128 11.60 -3.10 -2.73
N ALA A 129 11.64 -3.67 -1.52
CA ALA A 129 12.42 -3.18 -0.37
C ALA A 129 13.53 -4.18 0.03
N CYS A 130 14.17 -4.77 -0.98
CA CYS A 130 15.14 -5.86 -0.82
C CYS A 130 16.41 -5.45 -0.05
N ASP A 131 16.77 -4.18 -0.11
CA ASP A 131 17.85 -3.55 0.67
C ASP A 131 17.62 -3.59 2.19
N PHE A 132 16.39 -3.88 2.63
CA PHE A 132 15.97 -3.95 4.03
C PHE A 132 15.47 -5.35 4.46
N ALA A 133 15.72 -6.38 3.65
CA ALA A 133 15.22 -7.73 3.90
C ALA A 133 15.68 -8.33 5.26
N PRO A 134 14.84 -9.11 5.96
CA PRO A 134 13.44 -9.44 5.65
C PRO A 134 12.47 -8.28 5.92
N VAL A 135 11.48 -8.14 5.03
CA VAL A 135 10.49 -7.06 5.09
C VAL A 135 9.10 -7.62 5.38
N MET A 136 8.40 -6.98 6.31
CA MET A 136 6.96 -7.11 6.51
C MET A 136 6.27 -5.79 6.16
N THR A 137 4.97 -5.86 5.89
CA THR A 137 4.11 -4.69 5.78
C THR A 137 2.96 -4.78 6.77
N VAL A 138 2.53 -3.63 7.28
CA VAL A 138 1.25 -3.52 8.00
C VAL A 138 0.47 -2.38 7.37
N ASN A 139 -0.68 -2.69 6.78
CA ASN A 139 -1.53 -1.71 6.09
C ASN A 139 -0.75 -0.83 5.09
N TRP A 140 0.16 -1.45 4.32
CA TRP A 140 1.06 -0.82 3.33
C TRP A 140 2.26 -0.06 3.88
N GLU A 141 2.41 0.02 5.19
CA GLU A 141 3.59 0.61 5.82
C GLU A 141 4.69 -0.42 6.05
N PHE A 142 5.95 -0.01 5.90
CA PHE A 142 7.10 -0.91 5.93
C PHE A 142 7.60 -1.18 7.35
N PHE A 143 7.91 -2.46 7.59
CA PHE A 143 8.62 -2.96 8.76
C PHE A 143 9.83 -3.74 8.27
N ASP A 144 10.98 -3.11 8.39
CA ASP A 144 12.26 -3.53 7.82
C ASP A 144 13.11 -4.32 8.83
N ASN A 145 14.09 -5.08 8.32
CA ASN A 145 15.04 -5.84 9.14
C ASN A 145 14.35 -6.72 10.21
N MET A 146 13.27 -7.37 9.78
CA MET A 146 12.41 -8.16 10.66
C MET A 146 13.06 -9.48 11.03
N THR A 147 12.78 -9.93 12.25
CA THR A 147 13.12 -11.26 12.77
C THR A 147 11.85 -11.89 13.31
N PRO A 148 11.79 -13.22 13.50
CA PRO A 148 10.61 -13.88 14.08
C PRO A 148 10.17 -13.27 15.41
N GLU A 149 11.10 -12.90 16.28
CA GLU A 149 10.81 -12.29 17.59
C GLU A 149 10.21 -10.89 17.43
N LYS A 150 10.78 -10.05 16.56
CA LYS A 150 10.24 -8.72 16.27
C LYS A 150 8.85 -8.83 15.65
N ALA A 151 8.64 -9.80 14.76
CA ALA A 151 7.39 -10.04 14.07
C ALA A 151 6.28 -10.44 15.05
N LYS A 152 6.54 -11.40 15.96
CA LYS A 152 5.59 -11.78 17.01
C LYS A 152 5.24 -10.60 17.93
N LYS A 153 6.27 -9.87 18.38
CA LYS A 153 6.07 -8.68 19.20
C LYS A 153 5.21 -7.63 18.48
N LEU A 154 5.46 -7.39 17.19
CA LEU A 154 4.70 -6.46 16.38
C LEU A 154 3.21 -6.83 16.37
N VAL A 155 2.87 -8.08 16.03
CA VAL A 155 1.46 -8.49 15.97
C VAL A 155 0.78 -8.49 17.34
N ASP A 156 1.51 -8.85 18.41
CA ASP A 156 0.98 -8.81 19.78
C ASP A 156 0.71 -7.36 20.23
N ASP A 157 1.61 -6.42 19.90
CA ASP A 157 1.43 -5.00 20.20
C ASP A 157 0.23 -4.41 19.45
N LEU A 158 0.04 -4.77 18.17
CA LEU A 158 -1.13 -4.37 17.37
C LEU A 158 -2.43 -4.91 17.98
N ARG A 159 -2.48 -6.19 18.35
CA ARG A 159 -3.65 -6.82 18.99
C ARG A 159 -3.96 -6.21 20.35
N ALA A 160 -2.94 -5.82 21.10
CA ALA A 160 -3.07 -5.13 22.38
C ALA A 160 -3.41 -3.63 22.24
N GLY A 161 -3.48 -3.09 21.02
CA GLY A 161 -3.78 -1.68 20.77
C GLY A 161 -2.68 -0.72 21.18
N LYS A 162 -1.42 -1.17 21.24
CA LYS A 162 -0.28 -0.30 21.51
C LYS A 162 0.05 0.53 20.28
N GLU A 163 0.61 1.71 20.50
CA GLU A 163 1.13 2.53 19.41
C GLU A 163 2.34 1.84 18.78
N VAL A 164 2.23 1.54 17.49
CA VAL A 164 3.28 0.95 16.67
C VAL A 164 3.64 1.94 15.58
N ARG A 165 4.94 2.05 15.29
CA ARG A 165 5.47 2.94 14.25
C ARG A 165 6.14 2.11 13.16
N PRO A 166 5.87 2.40 11.87
CA PRO A 166 6.64 1.85 10.75
C PRO A 166 8.13 2.17 10.88
N THR A 167 8.99 1.33 10.32
CA THR A 167 10.43 1.63 10.21
C THR A 167 10.69 2.68 9.14
N ARG A 168 9.88 2.64 8.07
CA ARG A 168 9.83 3.65 7.01
C ARG A 168 8.37 3.93 6.68
N GLY A 169 8.03 5.22 6.66
CA GLY A 169 6.66 5.69 6.50
C GLY A 169 6.31 6.76 7.55
N PRO A 170 5.02 7.12 7.69
CA PRO A 170 4.56 8.12 8.61
C PRO A 170 4.72 7.69 10.07
N ASP A 171 4.77 8.68 10.98
CA ASP A 171 5.02 8.41 12.41
C ASP A 171 3.88 7.63 13.09
N LYS A 172 2.70 7.62 12.46
CA LYS A 172 1.52 6.91 12.94
C LYS A 172 1.05 5.90 11.89
N LEU A 173 0.96 4.65 12.33
CA LEU A 173 0.32 3.58 11.56
C LEU A 173 -1.18 3.84 11.40
N CYS A 174 -1.69 3.70 10.18
CA CYS A 174 -3.11 3.76 9.88
C CYS A 174 -3.78 2.38 9.94
N THR A 175 -5.09 2.34 10.12
CA THR A 175 -5.90 1.12 10.00
C THR A 175 -6.09 0.71 8.54
N TRP A 176 -6.53 -0.52 8.29
CA TRP A 176 -6.76 -1.03 6.93
C TRP A 176 -7.77 -0.18 6.14
N LYS A 177 -8.82 0.29 6.82
CA LYS A 177 -9.83 1.17 6.23
C LYS A 177 -9.27 2.55 5.91
N GLU A 178 -8.46 3.13 6.79
CA GLU A 178 -7.78 4.41 6.54
C GLU A 178 -6.75 4.29 5.40
N ALA A 179 -5.94 3.23 5.37
CA ALA A 179 -5.01 2.95 4.28
C ALA A 179 -5.74 2.83 2.93
N SER A 180 -6.86 2.11 2.91
CA SER A 180 -7.71 1.99 1.72
C SER A 180 -8.28 3.34 1.28
N ARG A 181 -8.62 4.23 2.22
CA ARG A 181 -9.07 5.60 1.91
C ARG A 181 -7.95 6.42 1.29
N ILE A 182 -6.72 6.31 1.80
CA ILE A 182 -5.54 6.97 1.22
C ILE A 182 -5.30 6.48 -0.21
N LEU A 183 -5.36 5.16 -0.44
CA LEU A 183 -5.21 4.54 -1.77
C LEU A 183 -6.35 4.87 -2.75
N ALA A 184 -7.54 5.20 -2.26
CA ALA A 184 -8.62 5.77 -3.07
C ALA A 184 -8.30 7.21 -3.54
N GLY A 185 -7.19 7.78 -3.05
CA GLY A 185 -6.68 9.10 -3.38
C GLY A 185 -7.26 10.21 -2.51
N PHE A 186 -7.55 9.91 -1.24
CA PHE A 186 -7.85 10.91 -0.21
C PHE A 186 -6.69 10.97 0.79
N PRO A 187 -5.69 11.83 0.55
CA PRO A 187 -4.47 11.85 1.37
C PRO A 187 -4.79 12.25 2.82
N ASP A 188 -4.03 11.69 3.75
CA ASP A 188 -4.09 12.00 5.18
C ASP A 188 -3.14 13.13 5.61
N GLY A 189 -2.37 13.67 4.65
CA GLY A 189 -1.40 14.74 4.86
C GLY A 189 -0.03 14.28 5.34
N ARG A 190 0.23 12.97 5.43
CA ARG A 190 1.47 12.43 6.02
C ARG A 190 2.48 11.85 5.02
N ALA A 191 2.22 11.98 3.72
CA ALA A 191 3.06 11.40 2.67
C ALA A 191 4.55 11.81 2.72
N HIS A 192 4.88 12.92 3.40
CA HIS A 192 6.25 13.44 3.53
C HIS A 192 6.90 13.14 4.89
N GLU A 193 6.20 12.44 5.77
CA GLU A 193 6.77 11.99 7.03
C GLU A 193 7.73 10.80 6.82
N GLY A 194 8.59 10.57 7.81
CA GLY A 194 9.52 9.44 7.82
C GLY A 194 10.73 9.55 6.89
N VAL A 195 11.50 8.46 6.85
CA VAL A 195 12.70 8.35 6.02
C VAL A 195 12.31 7.94 4.60
N GLN A 196 12.54 8.84 3.64
CA GLN A 196 12.21 8.60 2.22
C GLN A 196 13.21 7.66 1.53
N ALA A 197 14.50 7.76 1.87
CA ALA A 197 15.55 6.86 1.41
C ALA A 197 16.49 6.54 2.58
N GLY A 198 16.58 5.27 2.95
CA GLY A 198 17.45 4.84 4.05
C GLY A 198 18.93 4.72 3.63
N PRO A 199 19.86 4.65 4.59
CA PRO A 199 21.29 4.49 4.33
C PRO A 199 21.62 3.30 3.41
N GLU A 200 20.88 2.21 3.54
CA GLU A 200 21.00 0.98 2.75
C GLU A 200 20.75 1.26 1.27
N SER A 201 19.66 1.97 0.95
CA SER A 201 19.32 2.39 -0.41
C SER A 201 20.34 3.37 -0.99
N LEU A 202 20.91 4.24 -0.14
CA LEU A 202 21.87 5.27 -0.54
C LEU A 202 23.30 4.76 -0.69
N ARG A 203 23.58 3.51 -0.29
CA ARG A 203 24.95 2.99 -0.22
C ARG A 203 25.69 3.05 -1.56
N GLY A 204 25.00 2.74 -2.65
CA GLY A 204 25.57 2.84 -4.00
C GLY A 204 25.96 4.28 -4.37
N LEU A 205 25.11 5.25 -4.02
CA LEU A 205 25.36 6.67 -4.27
C LEU A 205 26.55 7.20 -3.47
N GLU A 206 26.67 6.80 -2.20
CA GLU A 206 27.82 7.16 -1.35
C GLU A 206 29.14 6.68 -1.96
N VAL A 207 29.17 5.42 -2.40
CA VAL A 207 30.34 4.82 -3.04
C VAL A 207 30.68 5.53 -4.35
N ALA A 208 29.69 5.84 -5.17
CA ALA A 208 29.89 6.56 -6.42
C ALA A 208 30.53 7.95 -6.17
N LYS A 209 29.97 8.73 -5.24
CA LYS A 209 30.51 10.05 -4.87
C LYS A 209 31.94 9.97 -4.34
N ARG A 210 32.23 9.00 -3.46
CA ARG A 210 33.58 8.83 -2.89
C ARG A 210 34.63 8.53 -3.96
N ASN A 211 34.26 7.82 -5.01
CA ASN A 211 35.18 7.45 -6.10
C ASN A 211 35.13 8.41 -7.29
N GLY A 212 34.33 9.49 -7.23
CA GLY A 212 34.13 10.40 -8.36
C GLY A 212 33.50 9.72 -9.58
N TRP A 213 32.71 8.65 -9.39
CA TRP A 213 32.03 7.98 -10.49
C TRP A 213 30.86 8.81 -10.98
N THR A 214 30.79 8.98 -12.30
CA THR A 214 29.65 9.59 -13.00
C THR A 214 29.09 8.58 -13.99
N ALA A 215 27.79 8.70 -14.29
CA ALA A 215 27.23 7.95 -15.40
C ALA A 215 28.01 8.27 -16.69
N PRO A 216 28.26 7.29 -17.57
CA PRO A 216 28.76 7.59 -18.91
C PRO A 216 27.77 8.55 -19.60
N PRO A 217 28.24 9.39 -20.53
CA PRO A 217 27.33 10.18 -21.36
C PRO A 217 26.32 9.24 -22.01
N ALA A 218 25.04 9.63 -22.01
CA ALA A 218 24.05 8.91 -22.80
C ALA A 218 24.47 9.03 -24.27
N ASP A 219 24.67 7.90 -24.94
CA ASP A 219 24.89 7.88 -26.38
C ASP A 219 23.66 8.54 -27.03
N GLY A 220 23.85 9.71 -27.62
CA GLY A 220 22.77 10.49 -28.19
C GLY A 220 22.20 9.79 -29.42
N ASP A 221 20.88 9.60 -29.42
CA ASP A 221 20.00 9.77 -30.58
C ASP A 221 18.56 9.96 -30.08
N GLY A 222 18.11 11.22 -30.04
CA GLY A 222 16.73 11.60 -29.74
C GLY A 222 16.65 12.96 -29.05
N GLU A 223 16.52 14.02 -29.84
CA GLU A 223 16.27 15.40 -29.38
C GLU A 223 15.14 15.46 -28.34
N GLY A 224 15.50 15.70 -27.07
CA GLY A 224 14.60 16.18 -26.03
C GLY A 224 14.56 17.71 -26.04
N PRO A 225 13.42 18.34 -25.69
CA PRO A 225 13.18 19.74 -25.99
C PRO A 225 14.16 20.64 -25.26
N ALA A 226 14.74 21.58 -26.01
CA ALA A 226 15.65 22.60 -25.50
C ALA A 226 15.01 23.34 -24.31
N GLU A 227 15.65 23.26 -23.15
CA GLU A 227 15.37 24.14 -22.02
C GLU A 227 15.73 25.58 -22.45
N SER A 228 14.71 26.36 -22.80
CA SER A 228 14.82 27.81 -22.90
C SER A 228 15.08 28.38 -21.51
N GLY A 229 16.33 28.76 -21.23
CA GLY A 229 16.69 29.39 -19.98
C GLY A 229 15.94 30.70 -19.76
N SER A 230 15.18 30.79 -18.66
CA SER A 230 14.75 32.06 -18.08
C SER A 230 15.89 32.61 -17.21
N GLN A 231 16.70 33.50 -17.79
CA GLN A 231 17.44 34.49 -17.02
C GLN A 231 16.52 35.70 -16.80
N GLU A 232 15.95 35.84 -15.60
CA GLU A 232 15.59 37.15 -15.06
C GLU A 232 15.94 37.16 -13.56
N GLY A 233 16.85 38.06 -13.18
CA GLY A 233 17.35 38.21 -11.83
C GLY A 233 18.54 39.16 -11.79
N GLY A 234 18.27 40.46 -11.93
CA GLY A 234 19.25 41.53 -11.75
C GLY A 234 18.58 42.86 -11.49
N ASP A 235 18.49 43.24 -10.23
CA ASP A 235 18.13 44.58 -9.75
C ASP A 235 19.05 45.66 -10.35
N GLN A 236 18.45 46.65 -11.03
CA GLN A 236 18.66 48.09 -10.87
C GLN A 236 17.77 48.90 -11.82
#